data_AF-A0A2J5HEE6-F1
#
_entry.id   AF-A0A2J5HEE6-F1
#
_cell.length_a   1.000
_cell.length_b   1.000
_cell.length_c   1.000
_cell.angle_alpha   90.00
_cell.angle_beta   90.00
_cell.angle_gamma   90.00
#
_symmetry.space_group_name_H-M   'P 1'
#
loop_
_entity.id
_entity.type
_entity.pdbx_description
1 polymer ?
#
loop_
_entity_poly.entity_id
_entity_poly.type
_entity_poly.pdbx_seq_one_letter_code
_entity_poly.pdbx_strand_id
1 'polypeptide(L)' 'MDQPTEREKMLRGELYRAFTPDLIAARSRCTRACRRFNSLEDVSRRRQVELWKE' A
#
# COMPACT_ATOMS: atom_id res chain seq x y z
N MET A 1 28.77 0.55 5.88
CA MET A 1 27.60 0.59 5.00
C MET A 1 26.39 0.27 5.85
N ASP A 2 25.33 1.06 5.76
CA ASP A 2 24.08 0.73 6.45
C ASP A 2 23.45 -0.51 5.81
N GLN A 3 22.78 -1.34 6.61
CA GLN A 3 22.11 -2.54 6.10
C GLN A 3 20.83 -2.13 5.38
N PRO A 4 20.55 -2.64 4.16
CA PRO A 4 19.33 -2.29 3.46
C PRO A 4 18.10 -2.75 4.24
N THR A 5 17.09 -1.89 4.29
CA THR A 5 15.78 -2.20 4.86
C THR A 5 15.10 -3.33 4.08
N GLU A 6 14.15 -4.01 4.72
CA GLU A 6 13.35 -5.05 4.06
C GLU A 6 12.52 -4.51 2.89
N ARG A 7 12.17 -3.21 2.92
CA ARG A 7 11.50 -2.52 1.80
C ARG A 7 12.43 -2.36 0.62
N GLU A 8 13.68 -1.97 0.83
CA GLU A 8 14.65 -1.81 -0.25
C GLU A 8 15.02 -3.15 -0.88
N LYS A 9 15.17 -4.22 -0.07
CA LYS A 9 15.34 -5.59 -0.58
C LYS A 9 14.16 -6.01 -1.46
N MET A 10 12.93 -5.79 -0.99
CA MET A 10 11.70 -6.05 -1.76
C MET A 10 11.69 -5.31 -3.10
N LEU A 11 12.05 -4.02 -3.11
CA LEU A 11 12.06 -3.19 -4.33
C LEU A 11 13.12 -3.64 -5.34
N ARG A 12 14.23 -4.23 -4.87
CA ARG A 12 15.27 -4.82 -5.73
C ARG A 12 14.99 -6.27 -6.15
N GLY A 13 13.92 -6.89 -5.64
CA GLY A 13 13.58 -8.29 -5.89
C GLY A 13 14.43 -9.30 -5.10
N GLU A 14 15.10 -8.85 -4.04
CA GLU A 14 15.89 -9.70 -3.15
C GLU A 14 15.00 -10.44 -2.14
N LEU A 15 15.53 -11.48 -1.49
CA LEU A 15 14.84 -12.12 -0.37
C LEU A 15 14.65 -11.11 0.77
N TYR A 16 13.41 -10.98 1.25
CA TYR A 16 13.05 -10.03 2.30
C TYR A 16 12.02 -10.62 3.26
N ARG A 17 11.96 -10.07 4.49
CA ARG A 17 10.95 -10.39 5.49
C ARG A 17 9.71 -9.52 5.29
N ALA A 18 8.64 -10.10 4.76
CA ALA A 18 7.41 -9.38 4.44
C ALA A 18 6.55 -8.92 5.64
N PHE A 19 6.89 -9.35 6.86
CA PHE A 19 6.12 -9.12 8.09
C PHE A 19 6.79 -8.14 9.06
N THR A 20 7.54 -7.16 8.54
CA THR A 20 8.04 -6.05 9.35
C THR A 20 6.93 -5.02 9.63
N PRO A 21 7.00 -4.27 10.74
CA PRO A 21 6.00 -3.25 11.06
C PRO A 21 5.75 -2.24 9.92
N ASP A 22 6.80 -1.78 9.23
CA ASP A 22 6.70 -0.85 8.09
C ASP A 22 5.90 -1.44 6.91
N LEU A 23 6.22 -2.68 6.50
CA LEU A 23 5.54 -3.33 5.38
C LEU A 23 4.09 -3.71 5.72
N ILE A 24 3.82 -4.07 6.99
CA ILE A 24 2.46 -4.31 7.48
C ILE A 24 1.64 -3.01 7.47
N ALA A 25 2.22 -1.89 7.93
CA ALA A 25 1.56 -0.59 7.91
C ALA A 25 1.23 -0.14 6.49
N ALA A 26 2.18 -0.29 5.55
CA ALA A 26 1.98 0.00 4.14
C ALA A 26 0.85 -0.85 3.54
N ARG A 27 0.85 -2.17 3.77
CA ARG A 27 -0.20 -3.08 3.31
C ARG A 27 -1.56 -2.71 3.88
N SER A 28 -1.63 -2.42 5.18
CA SER A 28 -2.85 -2.02 5.85
C SER A 28 -3.44 -0.74 5.26
N ARG A 29 -2.60 0.25 4.93
CA ARG A 29 -3.03 1.48 4.25
C ARG A 29 -3.65 1.17 2.89
N CYS A 30 -2.94 0.44 2.03
CA CYS A 30 -3.45 0.08 0.71
C CYS A 30 -4.75 -0.73 0.79
N THR A 31 -4.84 -1.70 1.71
CA THR A 31 -6.06 -2.49 1.91
C THR A 31 -7.26 -1.61 2.27
N ARG A 32 -7.08 -0.60 3.15
CA ARG A 32 -8.17 0.33 3.49
C ARG A 32 -8.59 1.18 2.29
N ALA A 33 -7.63 1.72 1.54
CA ALA A 33 -7.91 2.49 0.33
C ALA A 33 -8.67 1.66 -0.71
N CYS A 34 -8.19 0.45 -1.02
CA CYS A 34 -8.86 -0.47 -1.95
C CYS A 34 -10.27 -0.85 -1.47
N ARG A 35 -10.46 -1.15 -0.18
CA ARG A 35 -11.79 -1.45 0.36
C ARG A 35 -12.74 -0.28 0.20
N ARG A 36 -12.30 0.93 0.58
CA ARG A 36 -13.10 2.15 0.46
C ARG A 36 -13.43 2.47 -0.99
N PHE A 37 -12.50 2.28 -1.91
CA PHE A 37 -12.73 2.48 -3.34
C PHE A 37 -13.74 1.46 -3.89
N ASN A 38 -13.53 0.17 -3.59
CA ASN A 38 -14.35 -0.92 -4.12
C ASN A 38 -15.75 -1.00 -3.49
N SER A 39 -15.96 -0.46 -2.29
CA SER A 39 -17.26 -0.48 -1.60
C SER A 39 -18.21 0.63 -2.05
N LEU A 40 -17.85 1.43 -3.05
CA LEU A 40 -18.67 2.57 -3.47
C LEU A 40 -19.45 2.23 -4.72
N GLU A 41 -20.76 2.04 -4.58
CA GLU A 41 -21.70 2.08 -5.69
C GLU A 41 -22.06 3.55 -6.01
N ASP A 42 -22.19 3.87 -7.30
CA ASP A 42 -22.69 5.14 -7.83
C ASP A 42 -21.92 6.43 -7.46
N VAL A 43 -20.64 6.34 -7.13
CA VAL A 43 -19.78 7.52 -6.96
C VAL A 43 -19.30 8.08 -8.29
N SER A 44 -19.43 9.40 -8.46
CA SER A 44 -18.89 10.12 -9.62
C SER A 44 -17.39 9.83 -9.82
N ARG A 45 -16.94 9.81 -11.08
CA ARG A 45 -15.53 9.58 -11.44
C ARG A 45 -14.56 10.51 -10.71
N ARG A 46 -14.95 11.76 -10.45
CA ARG A 46 -14.14 12.72 -9.67
C ARG A 46 -13.89 12.23 -8.25
N ARG A 47 -14.94 11.72 -7.59
CA ARG A 47 -14.85 11.20 -6.23
C ARG A 47 -14.00 9.93 -6.16
N GLN A 48 -14.07 9.08 -7.18
CA GLN A 48 -13.22 7.89 -7.29
C GLN A 48 -11.71 8.25 -7.33
N VAL A 49 -11.32 9.27 -8.09
CA VAL A 49 -9.92 9.71 -8.21
C VAL A 49 -9.39 10.32 -6.91
N GLU A 50 -10.20 11.10 -6.20
CA GLU A 50 -9.81 11.66 -4.90
C GLU A 50 -9.48 10.55 -3.90
N LEU A 51 -10.32 9.52 -3.83
CA LEU A 51 -10.17 8.40 -2.92
C LEU A 51 -8.97 7.51 -3.23
N TRP A 52 -8.53 7.49 -4.49
CA TRP A 52 -7.31 6.79 -4.89
C TRP A 52 -6.02 7.53 -4.46
N LYS A 53 -6.09 8.85 -4.28
CA LYS A 53 -4.95 9.68 -3.87
C LYS A 53 -4.70 9.71 -2.36
N GLU A 54 -5.63 9.17 -1.55
CA GLU A 54 -5.51 9.00 -0.09
C GLU A 54 -4.77 7.71 0.30
#